data_AF-A0A7J3U8E7-F1
#
_entry.id   AF-A0A7J3U8E7-F1
#
_cell.length_a   1.000
_cell.length_b   1.000
_cell.length_c   1.000
_cell.angle_alpha   90.00
_cell.angle_beta   90.00
_cell.angle_gamma   90.00
#
_symmetry.space_group_name_H-M   'P 1'
#
loop_
_entity.id
_entity.type
_entity.pdbx_description
1 polymer ?
#
loop_
_entity_poly.entity_id
_entity_poly.type
_entity_poly.pdbx_seq_one_letter_code
_entity_poly.pdbx_strand_id
1 'polypeptide(L)'
;SIVWVSGKEGKNLIYYSNLEENPAPQPSTDVDLYIKPGSVKIKSVEGKVIKHMNNIVSVVVSNQGEERVENAEISLFIKVKGDDKLTHIASKTLRYINPGEEKEVKLLMFSPVVADAAPALIEFAGISEIKVVVDPENTVHESNEYNNEASLKCNYSDIFPRLEWLENIILHFMEKGGKNNMSMLEDTLVQLLQNRDDGRVKLVETLLS
;
A
#
# COMPACT_ATOMS: atom_id res chain seq x y z
N SER A 1 -46.71 -5.56 14.27
CA SER A 1 -46.86 -4.13 13.90
C SER A 1 -46.70 -4.04 12.40
N ILE A 2 -47.63 -3.40 11.67
CA ILE A 2 -47.50 -3.22 10.21
C ILE A 2 -46.79 -1.90 9.97
N VAL A 3 -45.64 -1.92 9.29
CA VAL A 3 -44.93 -0.72 8.84
C VAL A 3 -45.10 -0.63 7.33
N TRP A 4 -45.64 0.50 6.87
CA TRP A 4 -45.72 0.84 5.44
C TRP A 4 -44.53 1.72 5.07
N VAL A 5 -43.85 1.41 3.97
CA VAL A 5 -42.82 2.28 3.38
C VAL A 5 -43.15 2.50 1.90
N SER A 6 -43.05 3.74 1.44
CA SER A 6 -43.47 4.17 0.10
C SER A 6 -42.62 3.55 -0.99
N GLY A 7 -43.26 2.94 -1.98
CA GLY A 7 -42.61 2.38 -3.16
C GLY A 7 -42.21 3.43 -4.21
N LYS A 8 -41.07 3.21 -4.86
CA LYS A 8 -40.92 3.48 -6.30
C LYS A 8 -40.85 2.14 -7.03
N GLU A 9 -41.37 2.16 -8.26
CA GLU A 9 -41.91 1.05 -9.03
C GLU A 9 -41.09 -0.25 -9.06
N GLY A 10 -41.76 -1.36 -8.71
CA GLY A 10 -41.45 -2.67 -9.30
C GLY A 10 -41.42 -3.88 -8.38
N LYS A 11 -41.16 -3.74 -7.07
CA LYS A 11 -41.08 -4.89 -6.16
C LYS A 11 -41.59 -4.56 -4.76
N ASN A 12 -42.72 -5.15 -4.38
CA ASN A 12 -43.17 -5.18 -2.99
C ASN A 12 -42.53 -6.40 -2.31
N LEU A 13 -41.60 -6.19 -1.39
CA LEU A 13 -41.05 -7.23 -0.53
C LEU A 13 -41.70 -7.11 0.85
N ILE A 14 -42.39 -8.16 1.30
CA ILE A 14 -42.95 -8.27 2.64
C ILE A 14 -41.99 -9.14 3.45
N TYR A 15 -41.42 -8.58 4.52
CA TYR A 15 -40.60 -9.32 5.48
C TYR A 15 -41.43 -9.68 6.72
N TYR A 16 -41.31 -10.93 7.16
CA TYR A 16 -41.80 -11.38 8.47
C TYR A 16 -40.59 -11.55 9.39
N SER A 17 -40.58 -10.90 10.55
CA SER A 17 -39.62 -11.19 11.60
C SER A 17 -40.24 -12.15 12.62
N ASN A 18 -39.75 -13.39 12.65
CA ASN A 18 -39.90 -14.24 13.84
C ASN A 18 -38.79 -13.84 14.82
N LEU A 19 -39.20 -13.45 16.02
CA LEU A 19 -38.33 -13.16 17.16
C LEU A 19 -37.89 -14.50 17.77
N GLU A 20 -36.86 -15.13 17.22
CA GLU A 20 -36.07 -16.14 17.93
C GLU A 20 -34.77 -16.38 17.15
N GLU A 21 -33.65 -16.31 17.89
CA GLU A 21 -32.25 -16.35 17.43
C GLU A 21 -31.77 -15.06 16.73
N ASN A 22 -30.89 -14.32 17.40
CA ASN A 22 -30.14 -13.20 16.84
C ASN A 22 -29.12 -13.77 15.82
N PRO A 23 -29.41 -13.79 14.51
CA PRO A 23 -28.48 -14.37 13.56
C PRO A 23 -27.28 -13.44 13.47
N ALA A 24 -26.10 -13.96 13.16
CA ALA A 24 -24.97 -13.12 12.75
C ALA A 24 -25.45 -12.11 11.68
N PRO A 25 -25.01 -10.84 11.72
CA PRO A 25 -25.45 -9.84 10.75
C PRO A 25 -25.26 -10.42 9.35
N GLN A 26 -26.37 -10.52 8.61
CA GLN A 26 -26.33 -11.06 7.25
C GLN A 26 -25.55 -10.12 6.36
N PRO A 27 -24.85 -10.66 5.35
CA PRO A 27 -24.06 -9.83 4.47
C PRO A 27 -24.92 -8.77 3.80
N SER A 28 -24.56 -7.49 4.01
CA SER A 28 -25.12 -6.40 3.22
C SER A 28 -24.72 -6.62 1.77
N THR A 29 -25.71 -6.78 0.90
CA THR A 29 -25.50 -6.89 -0.55
C THR A 29 -25.17 -5.55 -1.20
N ASP A 30 -25.11 -4.49 -0.40
CA ASP A 30 -25.21 -3.14 -0.91
C ASP A 30 -23.84 -2.44 -0.94
N VAL A 31 -22.78 -3.03 -0.40
CA VAL A 31 -21.41 -2.49 -0.51
C VAL A 31 -20.50 -3.50 -1.23
N ASP A 32 -19.68 -2.99 -2.15
CA ASP A 32 -18.67 -3.78 -2.87
C ASP A 32 -17.48 -2.87 -3.23
N LEU A 33 -16.46 -2.81 -2.37
CA LEU A 33 -15.24 -2.07 -2.63
C LEU A 33 -14.33 -2.87 -3.54
N TYR A 34 -13.79 -2.19 -4.54
CA TYR A 34 -13.11 -2.85 -5.63
C TYR A 34 -11.87 -2.09 -6.03
N ILE A 35 -10.74 -2.79 -6.20
CA ILE A 35 -9.58 -2.22 -6.88
C ILE A 35 -9.64 -2.58 -8.36
N LYS A 36 -9.60 -1.55 -9.21
CA LYS A 36 -9.60 -1.73 -10.66
C LYS A 36 -8.32 -2.46 -11.12
N PRO A 37 -8.43 -3.61 -11.82
CA PRO A 37 -7.30 -4.39 -12.30
C PRO A 37 -6.35 -3.55 -13.16
N GLY A 38 -5.05 -3.68 -12.93
CA GLY A 38 -4.01 -2.93 -13.64
C GLY A 38 -4.00 -1.42 -13.37
N SER A 39 -4.80 -0.92 -12.42
CA SER A 39 -4.80 0.50 -12.06
C SER A 39 -3.66 0.90 -11.14
N VAL A 40 -3.08 -0.06 -10.42
CA VAL A 40 -1.91 0.16 -9.56
C VAL A 40 -0.73 0.54 -10.42
N LYS A 41 -0.21 1.76 -10.22
CA LYS A 41 0.94 2.30 -10.95
C LYS A 41 1.93 2.91 -9.96
N ILE A 42 3.21 2.62 -10.19
CA ILE A 42 4.32 3.26 -9.51
C ILE A 42 4.80 4.39 -10.41
N LYS A 43 4.94 5.58 -9.85
CA LYS A 43 5.64 6.68 -10.52
C LYS A 43 6.89 6.99 -9.75
N SER A 44 8.04 6.50 -10.21
CA SER A 44 9.37 6.96 -9.82
C SER A 44 10.04 7.65 -11.00
N VAL A 45 10.61 8.83 -10.76
CA VAL A 45 11.28 9.63 -11.80
C VAL A 45 12.77 9.38 -11.69
N GLU A 46 13.46 9.35 -12.83
CA GLU A 46 14.91 9.30 -12.88
C GLU A 46 15.55 10.65 -12.42
N GLY A 47 15.25 11.10 -11.22
CA GLY A 47 15.95 12.20 -10.58
C GLY A 47 17.38 11.80 -10.22
N LYS A 48 18.39 12.66 -10.42
CA LYS A 48 19.75 12.41 -9.89
C LYS A 48 19.83 12.57 -8.35
N VAL A 49 18.76 13.07 -7.73
CA VAL A 49 18.67 13.48 -6.32
C VAL A 49 17.33 13.02 -5.79
N ILE A 50 17.30 12.47 -4.58
CA ILE A 50 16.11 11.94 -3.88
C ILE A 50 14.91 12.89 -3.95
N LYS A 51 15.15 14.20 -3.85
CA LYS A 51 14.13 15.26 -3.95
C LYS A 51 13.31 15.25 -5.25
N HIS A 52 13.78 14.53 -6.27
CA HIS A 52 13.12 14.38 -7.56
C HIS A 52 12.60 12.95 -7.78
N MET A 53 12.75 12.05 -6.82
CA MET A 53 12.08 10.74 -6.84
C MET A 53 10.61 10.98 -6.47
N ASN A 54 9.71 10.59 -7.38
CA ASN A 54 8.32 10.44 -7.04
C ASN A 54 8.21 9.05 -6.41
N ASN A 55 7.71 8.93 -5.20
CA ASN A 55 7.59 7.64 -4.52
C ASN A 55 6.11 7.36 -4.30
N ILE A 56 5.32 7.50 -5.36
CA ILE A 56 3.86 7.48 -5.28
C ILE A 56 3.35 6.22 -5.94
N VAL A 57 2.51 5.49 -5.20
CA VAL A 57 1.62 4.47 -5.74
C VAL A 57 0.27 5.12 -5.99
N SER A 58 -0.22 5.05 -7.22
CA SER A 58 -1.59 5.44 -7.56
C SER A 58 -2.44 4.21 -7.83
N VAL A 59 -3.65 4.16 -7.30
CA VAL A 59 -4.62 3.07 -7.47
C VAL A 59 -6.00 3.66 -7.71
N VAL A 60 -6.85 2.97 -8.47
CA VAL A 60 -8.27 3.35 -8.64
C VAL A 60 -9.11 2.40 -7.80
N VAL A 61 -9.82 2.97 -6.83
CA VAL A 61 -10.79 2.28 -5.98
C VAL A 61 -12.19 2.63 -6.42
N SER A 62 -13.09 1.66 -6.46
CA SER A 62 -14.49 1.85 -6.79
C SER A 62 -15.39 1.24 -5.73
N ASN A 63 -16.62 1.76 -5.62
CA ASN A 63 -17.70 1.09 -4.92
C ASN A 63 -18.71 0.60 -5.96
N GLN A 64 -18.78 -0.70 -6.19
CA GLN A 64 -19.70 -1.35 -7.13
C GLN A 64 -21.05 -1.71 -6.50
N GLY A 65 -21.20 -1.48 -5.20
CA GLY A 65 -22.45 -1.65 -4.47
C GLY A 65 -23.45 -0.49 -4.62
N GLU A 66 -24.58 -0.60 -3.94
CA GLU A 66 -25.71 0.34 -3.93
C GLU A 66 -25.73 1.31 -2.73
N GLU A 67 -24.89 1.10 -1.72
CA GLU A 67 -24.75 1.92 -0.52
C GLU A 67 -23.44 2.72 -0.50
N ARG A 68 -23.47 3.88 0.16
CA ARG A 68 -22.26 4.68 0.36
C ARG A 68 -21.37 4.01 1.41
N VAL A 69 -20.09 3.91 1.11
CA VAL A 69 -19.06 3.56 2.10
C VAL A 69 -18.48 4.83 2.71
N GLU A 70 -18.34 4.87 4.03
CA GLU A 70 -17.66 5.95 4.76
C GLU A 70 -16.37 5.44 5.40
N ASN A 71 -15.37 6.31 5.50
CA ASN A 71 -14.08 6.03 6.15
C ASN A 71 -13.34 4.78 5.64
N ALA A 72 -13.47 4.45 4.36
CA ALA A 72 -12.71 3.36 3.74
C ALA A 72 -11.20 3.61 3.85
N GLU A 73 -10.48 2.72 4.52
CA GLU A 73 -9.02 2.74 4.57
C GLU A 73 -8.43 2.09 3.32
N ILE A 74 -7.38 2.68 2.75
CA ILE A 74 -6.63 2.08 1.66
C ILE A 74 -5.18 1.98 2.14
N SER A 75 -4.69 0.76 2.24
CA SER A 75 -3.37 0.46 2.80
C SER A 75 -2.45 -0.13 1.75
N LEU A 76 -1.20 0.31 1.80
CA LEU A 76 -0.10 -0.10 0.96
C LEU A 76 0.82 -1.00 1.77
N PHE A 77 1.11 -2.16 1.21
CA PHE A 77 2.05 -3.13 1.72
C PHE A 77 3.11 -3.47 0.68
N ILE A 78 4.25 -3.97 1.15
CA ILE A 78 5.27 -4.58 0.31
C ILE A 78 5.54 -6.01 0.74
N LYS A 79 6.00 -6.83 -0.21
CA LYS A 79 6.53 -8.17 0.03
C LYS A 79 7.99 -8.25 -0.41
N VAL A 80 8.86 -8.64 0.50
CA VAL A 80 10.29 -8.88 0.25
C VAL A 80 10.54 -10.35 -0.07
N LYS A 81 11.45 -10.65 -0.99
CA LYS A 81 11.79 -12.03 -1.37
C LYS A 81 12.31 -12.80 -0.16
N GLY A 82 11.75 -13.98 0.09
CA GLY A 82 12.13 -14.82 1.23
C GLY A 82 11.49 -14.42 2.55
N ASP A 83 10.66 -13.37 2.58
CA ASP A 83 9.79 -13.05 3.69
C ASP A 83 8.32 -13.30 3.30
N ASP A 84 7.62 -14.07 4.13
CA ASP A 84 6.20 -14.34 3.95
C ASP A 84 5.33 -13.22 4.54
N LYS A 85 5.92 -12.34 5.34
CA LYS A 85 5.23 -11.20 5.95
C LYS A 85 5.07 -10.04 4.95
N LEU A 86 3.89 -9.43 4.98
CA LEU A 86 3.65 -8.14 4.36
C LEU A 86 4.06 -7.01 5.31
N THR A 87 4.90 -6.10 4.85
CA THR A 87 5.22 -4.88 5.61
C THR A 87 4.30 -3.74 5.19
N HIS A 88 3.60 -3.15 6.15
CA HIS A 88 2.79 -1.96 5.93
C HIS A 88 3.66 -0.73 5.72
N ILE A 89 3.38 0.03 4.66
CA ILE A 89 4.17 1.20 4.26
C ILE A 89 3.40 2.50 4.47
N ALA A 90 2.15 2.55 4.02
CA ALA A 90 1.34 3.76 4.10
C ALA A 90 -0.14 3.41 4.04
N SER A 91 -0.98 4.23 4.67
CA SER A 91 -2.42 4.16 4.46
C SER A 91 -3.02 5.53 4.22
N LYS A 92 -4.22 5.53 3.64
CA LYS A 92 -5.02 6.73 3.41
C LYS A 92 -6.50 6.39 3.55
N THR A 93 -7.20 7.13 4.40
CA THR A 93 -8.65 7.00 4.56
C THR A 93 -9.38 7.92 3.58
N LEU A 94 -10.31 7.36 2.81
CA LEU A 94 -11.29 8.13 2.06
C LEU A 94 -12.50 8.41 2.95
N ARG A 95 -12.90 9.68 3.02
CA ARG A 95 -14.08 10.08 3.83
C ARG A 95 -15.35 9.34 3.40
N TYR A 96 -15.54 9.16 2.10
CA TYR A 96 -16.61 8.34 1.54
C TYR A 96 -16.30 7.87 0.12
N ILE A 97 -17.03 6.87 -0.36
CA ILE A 97 -17.14 6.46 -1.77
C ILE A 97 -18.62 6.17 -2.06
N ASN A 98 -19.23 6.93 -2.97
CA ASN A 98 -20.63 6.72 -3.34
C ASN A 98 -20.81 5.48 -4.24
N PRO A 99 -22.03 4.92 -4.31
CA PRO A 99 -22.38 3.88 -5.28
C PRO A 99 -21.96 4.24 -6.71
N GLY A 100 -21.25 3.33 -7.38
CA GLY A 100 -20.73 3.47 -8.74
C GLY A 100 -19.59 4.49 -8.90
N GLU A 101 -19.10 5.11 -7.81
CA GLU A 101 -18.02 6.09 -7.88
C GLU A 101 -16.66 5.39 -8.04
N GLU A 102 -15.76 5.96 -8.85
CA GLU A 102 -14.34 5.61 -8.90
C GLU A 102 -13.50 6.77 -8.35
N LYS A 103 -12.50 6.48 -7.51
CA LYS A 103 -11.55 7.45 -6.97
C LYS A 103 -10.11 7.00 -7.23
N GLU A 104 -9.32 7.90 -7.83
CA GLU A 104 -7.86 7.73 -7.86
C GLU A 104 -7.29 8.10 -6.47
N VAL A 105 -6.69 7.12 -5.81
CA VAL A 105 -6.00 7.28 -4.53
C VAL A 105 -4.50 7.29 -4.79
N LYS A 106 -3.80 8.22 -4.17
CA LYS A 106 -2.33 8.36 -4.24
C LYS A 106 -1.76 8.17 -2.84
N LEU A 107 -0.87 7.19 -2.70
CA LEU A 107 -0.18 6.81 -1.48
C LEU A 107 1.30 7.14 -1.66
N LEU A 108 1.86 7.89 -0.71
CA LEU A 108 3.28 8.20 -0.69
C LEU A 108 4.00 7.07 0.05
N MET A 109 4.89 6.36 -0.63
CA MET A 109 5.68 5.26 -0.07
C MET A 109 6.66 5.77 1.00
N PHE A 110 7.37 6.85 0.68
CA PHE A 110 8.29 7.53 1.59
C PHE A 110 8.51 8.96 1.10
N SER A 111 8.79 9.88 2.03
CA SER A 111 9.08 11.27 1.70
C SER A 111 10.42 11.39 0.97
N PRO A 112 10.55 12.31 0.01
CA PRO A 112 11.80 12.51 -0.72
C PRO A 112 12.83 13.37 0.08
N VAL A 113 12.83 13.24 1.41
CA VAL A 113 13.83 13.82 2.31
C VAL A 113 14.78 12.73 2.79
N VAL A 114 16.04 13.09 3.08
CA VAL A 114 17.09 12.10 3.43
C VAL A 114 16.70 11.22 4.62
N ALA A 115 16.06 11.81 5.63
CA ALA A 115 15.66 11.10 6.85
C ALA A 115 14.69 9.94 6.58
N ASP A 116 13.84 10.06 5.55
CA ASP A 116 12.86 9.02 5.20
C ASP A 116 13.37 8.15 4.05
N ALA A 117 14.19 8.70 3.15
CA ALA A 117 14.72 7.96 2.01
C ALA A 117 15.82 6.96 2.40
N ALA A 118 16.66 7.27 3.39
CA ALA A 118 17.70 6.35 3.87
C ALA A 118 17.12 5.02 4.41
N PRO A 119 16.16 5.03 5.36
CA PRO A 119 15.52 3.79 5.82
C PRO A 119 14.72 3.12 4.70
N ALA A 120 14.09 3.88 3.78
CA ALA A 120 13.39 3.30 2.65
C ALA A 120 14.31 2.49 1.70
N LEU A 121 15.59 2.88 1.54
CA LEU A 121 16.54 2.08 0.76
C LEU A 121 16.76 0.69 1.37
N ILE A 122 16.66 0.56 2.69
CA ILE A 122 16.80 -0.71 3.42
C ILE A 122 15.48 -1.49 3.38
N GLU A 123 14.38 -0.83 3.74
CA GLU A 123 13.05 -1.45 3.86
C GLU A 123 12.59 -2.13 2.56
N PHE A 124 12.92 -1.52 1.42
CA PHE A 124 12.54 -2.05 0.11
C PHE A 124 13.57 -3.02 -0.49
N ALA A 125 14.72 -3.26 0.15
CA ALA A 125 15.75 -4.14 -0.38
C ALA A 125 15.20 -5.56 -0.56
N GLY A 126 15.36 -6.14 -1.76
CA GLY A 126 14.78 -7.45 -2.08
C GLY A 126 13.28 -7.44 -2.34
N ILE A 127 12.63 -6.29 -2.52
CA ILE A 127 11.21 -6.22 -2.86
C ILE A 127 10.87 -7.08 -4.08
N SER A 128 9.71 -7.72 -4.03
CA SER A 128 9.13 -8.53 -5.10
C SER A 128 7.74 -8.07 -5.55
N GLU A 129 7.00 -7.43 -4.64
CA GLU A 129 5.61 -7.07 -4.87
C GLU A 129 5.22 -5.86 -4.01
N ILE A 130 4.39 -5.00 -4.60
CA ILE A 130 3.54 -4.04 -3.89
C ILE A 130 2.13 -4.61 -3.86
N LYS A 131 1.50 -4.61 -2.69
CA LYS A 131 0.10 -4.98 -2.51
C LYS A 131 -0.68 -3.79 -1.97
N VAL A 132 -1.83 -3.49 -2.56
CA VAL A 132 -2.78 -2.50 -2.07
C VAL A 132 -4.04 -3.24 -1.64
N VAL A 133 -4.55 -2.89 -0.46
CA VAL A 133 -5.78 -3.49 0.11
C VAL A 133 -6.68 -2.34 0.55
N VAL A 134 -7.95 -2.38 0.15
CA VAL A 134 -9.00 -1.53 0.70
C VAL A 134 -9.60 -2.25 1.90
N ASP A 135 -9.81 -1.52 2.99
CA ASP A 135 -10.33 -2.02 4.27
C ASP A 135 -9.64 -3.31 4.76
N PRO A 136 -8.31 -3.29 5.00
CA PRO A 136 -7.56 -4.50 5.35
C PRO A 136 -7.99 -5.18 6.66
N GLU A 137 -8.71 -4.46 7.52
CA GLU A 137 -9.23 -4.98 8.78
C GLU A 137 -10.68 -5.51 8.63
N ASN A 138 -11.23 -5.50 7.42
CA ASN A 138 -12.59 -5.92 7.05
C ASN A 138 -13.66 -5.31 7.98
N THR A 139 -13.56 -4.00 8.23
CA THR A 139 -14.49 -3.25 9.08
C THR A 139 -15.78 -2.86 8.37
N VAL A 140 -15.72 -2.73 7.05
CA VAL A 140 -16.83 -2.56 6.12
C VAL A 140 -17.23 -3.94 5.64
N HIS A 141 -18.49 -4.28 5.81
CA HIS A 141 -18.98 -5.57 5.34
C HIS A 141 -19.29 -5.49 3.85
N GLU A 142 -18.61 -6.31 3.04
CA GLU A 142 -18.73 -6.28 1.59
C GLU A 142 -19.40 -7.54 1.03
N SER A 143 -20.02 -7.43 -0.15
CA SER A 143 -20.57 -8.59 -0.86
C SER A 143 -19.47 -9.53 -1.37
N ASN A 144 -18.24 -9.03 -1.57
CA ASN A 144 -17.09 -9.79 -2.04
C ASN A 144 -15.77 -9.31 -1.41
N GLU A 145 -15.34 -9.92 -0.31
CA GLU A 145 -14.10 -9.59 0.41
C GLU A 145 -12.78 -9.92 -0.36
N TYR A 146 -12.85 -10.37 -1.62
CA TYR A 146 -11.67 -10.80 -2.39
C TYR A 146 -11.31 -9.88 -3.57
N ASN A 147 -12.14 -8.89 -3.89
CA ASN A 147 -11.91 -7.96 -5.02
C ASN A 147 -11.38 -6.58 -4.55
N ASN A 148 -11.19 -6.41 -3.25
CA ASN A 148 -10.70 -5.20 -2.61
C ASN A 148 -9.15 -5.17 -2.48
N GLU A 149 -8.46 -6.17 -3.02
CA GLU A 149 -6.99 -6.25 -3.06
C GLU A 149 -6.41 -6.31 -4.48
N ALA A 150 -5.21 -5.73 -4.66
CA ALA A 150 -4.46 -5.79 -5.89
C ALA A 150 -2.96 -5.84 -5.64
N SER A 151 -2.27 -6.71 -6.38
CA SER A 151 -0.82 -6.86 -6.34
C SER A 151 -0.17 -6.42 -7.65
N LEU A 152 1.00 -5.80 -7.52
CA LEU A 152 1.88 -5.42 -8.62
C LEU A 152 3.28 -5.96 -8.35
N LYS A 153 3.75 -6.88 -9.19
CA LYS A 153 5.14 -7.32 -9.15
C LYS A 153 6.07 -6.16 -9.50
N CYS A 154 7.10 -5.97 -8.68
CA CYS A 154 8.11 -4.95 -8.87
C CYS A 154 9.44 -5.40 -8.26
N ASN A 155 10.52 -4.79 -8.69
CA ASN A 155 11.85 -4.96 -8.14
C ASN A 155 12.36 -3.64 -7.55
N TYR A 156 13.48 -3.70 -6.85
CA TYR A 156 14.10 -2.53 -6.24
C TYR A 156 14.38 -1.40 -7.24
N SER A 157 14.80 -1.74 -8.46
CA SER A 157 15.04 -0.79 -9.56
C SER A 157 13.80 -0.04 -10.01
N ASP A 158 12.59 -0.56 -9.77
CA ASP A 158 11.34 0.14 -10.12
C ASP A 158 11.06 1.30 -9.15
N ILE A 159 11.56 1.18 -7.91
CA ILE A 159 11.43 2.19 -6.86
C ILE A 159 12.63 3.14 -6.89
N PHE A 160 13.85 2.58 -7.02
CA PHE A 160 15.11 3.29 -7.01
C PHE A 160 15.96 3.05 -8.28
N PRO A 161 15.53 3.52 -9.47
CA PRO A 161 16.20 3.21 -10.74
C PRO A 161 17.70 3.54 -10.83
N ARG A 162 18.17 4.54 -10.07
CA ARG A 162 19.58 4.98 -10.08
C ARG A 162 20.42 4.47 -8.92
N LEU A 163 19.79 3.74 -8.01
CA LEU A 163 20.40 3.18 -6.81
C LEU A 163 20.24 1.65 -6.77
N GLU A 164 19.89 1.00 -7.88
CA GLU A 164 19.79 -0.47 -7.98
C GLU A 164 21.04 -1.19 -7.46
N TRP A 165 22.22 -0.59 -7.66
CA TRP A 165 23.50 -1.14 -7.21
C TRP A 165 23.62 -1.25 -5.69
N LEU A 166 22.81 -0.50 -4.91
CA LEU A 166 22.78 -0.59 -3.45
C LEU A 166 22.07 -1.85 -2.95
N GLU A 167 21.13 -2.42 -3.72
CA GLU A 167 20.30 -3.53 -3.25
C GLU A 167 21.17 -4.70 -2.75
N ASN A 168 22.12 -5.16 -3.56
CA ASN A 168 23.00 -6.27 -3.20
C ASN A 168 23.92 -5.96 -2.00
N ILE A 169 24.34 -4.70 -1.86
CA ILE A 169 25.17 -4.28 -0.73
C ILE A 169 24.35 -4.32 0.56
N ILE A 170 23.13 -3.77 0.52
CA ILE A 170 22.21 -3.76 1.65
C ILE A 170 21.85 -5.18 2.06
N LEU A 171 21.48 -6.04 1.11
CA LEU A 171 21.16 -7.45 1.39
C LEU A 171 22.34 -8.19 2.03
N HIS A 172 23.56 -7.99 1.52
CA HIS A 172 24.76 -8.58 2.10
C HIS A 172 24.99 -8.15 3.56
N PHE A 173 24.70 -6.88 3.86
CA PHE A 173 24.78 -6.35 5.22
C PHE A 173 23.74 -6.95 6.16
N MET A 174 22.50 -7.07 5.68
CA MET A 174 21.39 -7.63 6.44
C MET A 174 21.64 -9.10 6.78
N GLU A 175 22.20 -9.89 5.85
CA GLU A 175 22.55 -11.30 6.07
C GLU A 175 23.66 -11.48 7.12
N LYS A 176 24.60 -10.54 7.20
CA LYS A 176 25.74 -10.60 8.14
C LYS A 176 25.52 -9.86 9.47
N GLY A 177 24.39 -9.17 9.63
CA GLY A 177 24.25 -8.07 10.59
C GLY A 177 23.71 -8.42 11.97
N GLY A 178 24.35 -7.89 13.02
CA GLY A 178 23.73 -7.61 14.33
C GLY A 178 23.30 -6.13 14.44
N LYS A 179 22.58 -5.73 15.51
CA LYS A 179 22.02 -4.36 15.65
C LYS A 179 22.98 -3.20 15.35
N ASN A 180 24.26 -3.32 15.74
CA ASN A 180 25.27 -2.28 15.50
C ASN A 180 25.56 -2.08 14.01
N ASN A 181 25.49 -3.15 13.20
CA ASN A 181 25.77 -3.09 11.76
C ASN A 181 24.64 -2.36 11.01
N MET A 182 23.40 -2.47 11.50
CA MET A 182 22.25 -1.76 10.91
C MET A 182 22.33 -0.25 11.14
N SER A 183 22.71 0.20 12.35
CA SER A 183 22.92 1.62 12.62
C SER A 183 24.03 2.23 11.75
N MET A 184 25.13 1.51 11.57
CA MET A 184 26.22 1.95 10.70
C MET A 184 25.79 2.02 9.23
N LEU A 185 25.00 1.05 8.76
CA LEU A 185 24.45 1.06 7.40
C LEU A 185 23.56 2.30 7.18
N GLU A 186 22.64 2.58 8.10
CA GLU A 186 21.75 3.75 8.02
C GLU A 186 22.54 5.06 7.95
N ASP A 187 23.52 5.28 8.84
CA ASP A 187 24.36 6.47 8.84
C ASP A 187 25.14 6.64 7.52
N THR A 188 25.63 5.52 6.98
CA THR A 188 26.40 5.49 5.73
C THR A 188 25.51 5.84 4.54
N LEU A 189 24.26 5.34 4.51
CA LEU A 189 23.27 5.70 3.50
C LEU A 189 22.86 7.18 3.61
N VAL A 190 22.65 7.71 4.82
CA VAL A 190 22.35 9.13 5.03
C VAL A 190 23.46 10.01 4.43
N GLN A 191 24.73 9.69 4.69
CA GLN A 191 25.87 10.43 4.14
C GLN A 191 25.94 10.36 2.62
N LEU A 192 25.66 9.20 2.02
CA LEU A 192 25.60 9.07 0.56
C LEU A 192 24.50 9.92 -0.04
N LEU A 193 23.34 9.92 0.59
CA LEU A 193 22.18 10.68 0.12
C LEU A 193 22.37 12.20 0.25
N GLN A 194 23.30 12.64 1.11
CA GLN A 194 23.72 14.04 1.26
C GLN A 194 24.84 14.48 0.29
N ASN A 195 25.74 13.58 -0.12
CA ASN A 195 26.93 13.90 -0.94
C ASN A 195 26.70 13.64 -2.45
N ARG A 196 26.94 14.65 -3.30
CA ARG A 196 26.51 14.59 -4.71
C ARG A 196 27.47 14.00 -5.75
N ASP A 197 28.79 13.92 -5.52
CA ASP A 197 29.70 13.57 -6.62
C ASP A 197 30.79 12.51 -6.30
N ASP A 198 31.28 12.36 -5.05
CA ASP A 198 32.37 11.41 -4.70
C ASP A 198 31.94 10.23 -3.81
N GLY A 199 30.65 10.10 -3.50
CA GLY A 199 30.14 9.22 -2.42
C GLY A 199 30.19 7.72 -2.69
N ARG A 200 30.21 7.28 -3.96
CA ARG A 200 30.05 5.85 -4.31
C ARG A 200 31.25 4.98 -3.91
N VAL A 201 32.48 5.46 -4.16
CA VAL A 201 33.71 4.69 -3.87
C VAL A 201 33.93 4.62 -2.36
N LYS A 202 33.81 5.75 -1.66
CA LYS A 202 33.92 5.80 -0.19
C LYS A 202 32.84 4.96 0.50
N LEU A 203 31.61 4.95 -0.01
CA LEU A 203 30.55 4.11 0.56
C LEU A 203 30.88 2.63 0.45
N VAL A 204 31.31 2.15 -0.73
CA VAL A 204 31.68 0.73 -0.88
C VAL A 204 32.86 0.37 0.02
N GLU A 205 33.84 1.26 0.19
CA GLU A 205 34.95 1.04 1.13
C GLU A 205 34.46 1.01 2.59
N THR A 206 33.61 1.94 3.02
CA THR A 206 33.04 2.00 4.38
C THR A 206 32.11 0.82 4.67
N LEU A 207 31.38 0.34 3.67
CA LEU A 207 30.51 -0.83 3.79
C LEU A 207 31.30 -2.15 3.68
N LEU A 208 32.51 -2.17 3.13
CA LEU A 208 33.29 -3.41 3.07
C LEU A 208 34.38 -3.51 4.14
N SER A 209 34.61 -2.44 4.91
CA SER A 209 35.54 -2.38 6.05
C SER A 209 34.90 -2.79 7.37
#